data_AF-A0A7V9RG04-F1
#
_entry.id   AF-A0A7V9RG04-F1
#
_cell.length_a   1.000
_cell.length_b   1.000
_cell.length_c   1.000
_cell.angle_alpha   90.00
_cell.angle_beta   90.00
_cell.angle_gamma   90.00
#
_symmetry.space_group_name_H-M   'P 1'
#
loop_
_entity.id
_entity.type
_entity.pdbx_description
1 polymer ?
#
loop_
_entity_poly.entity_id
_entity_poly.type
_entity_poly.pdbx_seq_one_letter_code
_entity_poly.pdbx_strand_id
1 'polypeptide(L)'
;MRAVVRVLCLLLVPTVAHAERRMTIVGDVMDTRARWTADGTRIITEATIQTPDGDVVVSQLGGSVGGLGMRTFPGPELLQRGMQVSLDARADHDLSQREHISVDGVRVTGALPGFVRTGPTEAGKYLFWESGCVFVTVDIAGTNQVNGDNEFDTVDAAIAEWNTNVASCSFMQLQQTARLASEVGRDNRNLIKFRDTSWCRPATKDDPARCYSPSAAGITTAVFVDDATSDRDGEIVDADIELNGADFAITNDGQTSGTSSCRSEISNTLTHELGHLLGLEHPCLAGGDPPREDGDGNPVPACSETTDPEILEATMYNFQDCGETKKASLSPDDIDAICQIYPTEQDPGVCAPVGKEDGCCSSSSSPVPSTLLLALGLLFGLGARRRR
;
A
#
# COMPACT_ATOMS: atom_id res chain seq x y z
N MET A 1 45.48 -34.39 41.61
CA MET A 1 44.34 -33.86 40.83
C MET A 1 44.50 -32.34 40.75
N ARG A 2 44.98 -31.82 39.61
CA ARG A 2 45.12 -30.37 39.36
C ARG A 2 44.02 -29.97 38.38
N ALA A 3 43.14 -29.07 38.80
CA ALA A 3 42.09 -28.52 37.95
C ALA A 3 42.69 -27.54 36.93
N VAL A 4 42.39 -27.77 35.65
CA VAL A 4 42.75 -26.88 34.55
C VAL A 4 41.59 -25.90 34.38
N VAL A 5 41.81 -24.63 34.70
CA VAL A 5 40.88 -23.54 34.37
C VAL A 5 41.10 -23.17 32.91
N ARG A 6 40.12 -23.45 32.04
CA ARG A 6 40.07 -22.92 30.67
C ARG A 6 39.44 -21.54 30.72
N VAL A 7 40.25 -20.51 30.52
CA VAL A 7 39.77 -19.15 30.25
C VAL A 7 39.26 -19.13 28.81
N LEU A 8 37.94 -18.99 28.66
CA LEU A 8 37.29 -18.80 27.37
C LEU A 8 37.51 -17.33 26.96
N CYS A 9 38.41 -17.10 26.02
CA CYS A 9 38.62 -15.77 25.44
C CYS A 9 37.48 -15.52 24.45
N LEU A 10 36.44 -14.79 24.87
CA LEU A 10 35.45 -14.24 23.94
C LEU A 10 36.14 -13.17 23.09
N LEU A 11 36.42 -13.51 21.83
CA LEU A 11 36.72 -12.54 20.80
C LEU A 11 35.43 -11.75 20.52
N LEU A 12 35.35 -10.55 21.08
CA LEU A 12 34.41 -9.51 20.67
C LEU A 12 34.70 -9.19 19.19
N VAL A 13 33.82 -9.66 18.31
CA VAL A 13 33.76 -9.17 16.92
C VAL A 13 33.23 -7.74 17.01
N PRO A 14 33.97 -6.72 16.56
CA PRO A 14 33.43 -5.37 16.50
C PRO A 14 32.35 -5.35 15.42
N THR A 15 31.09 -5.15 15.82
CA THR A 15 30.03 -4.72 14.92
C THR A 15 30.41 -3.33 14.43
N VAL A 16 30.90 -3.26 13.19
CA VAL A 16 31.05 -1.99 12.49
C VAL A 16 29.65 -1.50 12.19
N ALA A 17 29.15 -0.59 13.04
CA ALA A 17 28.02 0.24 12.66
C ALA A 17 28.49 1.11 11.48
N HIS A 18 28.00 0.83 10.28
CA HIS A 18 28.14 1.77 9.18
C HIS A 18 27.30 3.00 9.56
N ALA A 19 27.97 4.09 9.91
CA ALA A 19 27.33 5.38 10.06
C ALA A 19 26.76 5.77 8.70
N GLU A 20 25.44 5.85 8.59
CA GLU A 20 24.75 6.32 7.39
C GLU A 20 25.25 7.72 7.04
N ARG A 21 25.83 7.88 5.85
CA ARG A 21 26.30 9.18 5.38
C ARG A 21 25.11 9.88 4.74
N ARG A 22 24.45 10.74 5.52
CA ARG A 22 23.49 11.71 4.97
C ARG A 22 24.24 12.71 4.10
N MET A 23 23.72 12.93 2.91
CA MET A 23 24.21 13.83 1.88
C MET A 23 23.08 14.75 1.48
N THR A 24 23.39 15.95 1.02
CA THR A 24 22.40 16.79 0.36
C THR A 24 22.78 16.87 -1.12
N ILE A 25 21.90 16.42 -2.02
CA ILE A 25 22.10 16.58 -3.48
C ILE A 25 21.32 17.79 -3.93
N VAL A 26 21.97 18.72 -4.64
CA VAL A 26 21.31 19.84 -5.31
C VAL A 26 21.66 19.81 -6.79
N GLY A 27 20.64 19.82 -7.65
CA GLY A 27 20.85 19.76 -9.09
C GLY A 27 19.56 19.66 -9.91
N ASP A 28 19.75 19.49 -11.22
CA ASP A 28 18.65 19.38 -12.19
C ASP A 28 18.47 17.91 -12.61
N VAL A 29 17.24 17.41 -12.59
CA VAL A 29 16.93 16.04 -13.03
C VAL A 29 16.96 15.99 -14.56
N MET A 30 17.97 15.32 -15.11
CA MET A 30 18.23 15.26 -16.55
C MET A 30 17.51 14.10 -17.23
N ASP A 31 17.37 12.98 -16.55
CA ASP A 31 16.78 11.75 -17.10
C ASP A 31 16.17 10.91 -15.99
N THR A 32 15.07 10.24 -16.28
CA THR A 32 14.40 9.31 -15.35
C THR A 32 14.01 8.05 -16.10
N ARG A 33 14.23 6.89 -15.48
CA ARG A 33 13.88 5.58 -16.05
C ARG A 33 13.30 4.68 -14.98
N ALA A 34 12.05 4.31 -15.16
CA ALA A 34 11.40 3.33 -14.32
C ALA A 34 11.55 1.91 -14.91
N ARG A 35 11.69 0.92 -14.04
CA ARG A 35 11.69 -0.51 -14.41
C ARG A 35 11.12 -1.36 -13.28
N TRP A 36 10.59 -2.53 -13.63
CA TRP A 36 10.33 -3.58 -12.65
C TRP A 36 11.65 -4.16 -12.11
N THR A 37 11.66 -4.57 -10.85
CA THR A 37 12.70 -5.46 -10.32
C THR A 37 12.66 -6.81 -11.03
N ALA A 38 13.76 -7.55 -10.99
CA ALA A 38 13.89 -8.84 -11.66
C ALA A 38 12.96 -9.93 -11.08
N ASP A 39 12.34 -9.69 -9.93
CA ASP A 39 11.29 -10.52 -9.36
C ASP A 39 9.87 -10.01 -9.61
N GLY A 40 9.72 -8.83 -10.23
CA GLY A 40 8.44 -8.23 -10.59
C GLY A 40 7.65 -7.67 -9.39
N THR A 41 8.23 -7.64 -8.19
CA THR A 41 7.50 -7.28 -6.97
C THR A 41 7.34 -5.78 -6.76
N ARG A 42 8.14 -4.96 -7.45
CA ARG A 42 8.13 -3.50 -7.30
C ARG A 42 8.70 -2.78 -8.52
N ILE A 43 8.24 -1.55 -8.73
CA ILE A 43 8.83 -0.61 -9.67
C ILE A 43 9.92 0.20 -8.95
N ILE A 44 11.04 0.41 -9.62
CA ILE A 44 12.05 1.38 -9.18
C ILE A 44 12.29 2.41 -10.28
N THR A 45 12.46 3.67 -9.89
CA THR A 45 12.82 4.76 -10.80
C THR A 45 14.24 5.22 -10.53
N GLU A 46 15.10 5.19 -11.55
CA GLU A 46 16.43 5.77 -11.52
C GLU A 46 16.42 7.16 -12.16
N ALA A 47 16.87 8.17 -11.42
CA ALA A 47 16.95 9.56 -11.86
C ALA A 47 18.41 10.02 -11.93
N THR A 48 18.84 10.56 -13.08
CA THR A 48 20.16 11.18 -13.23
C THR A 48 20.03 12.67 -12.94
N ILE A 49 20.75 13.14 -11.92
CA ILE A 49 20.74 14.52 -11.45
C ILE A 49 22.08 15.16 -11.79
N GLN A 50 22.05 16.26 -12.55
CA GLN A 50 23.23 17.05 -12.85
C GLN A 50 23.53 17.98 -11.67
N THR A 51 24.65 17.76 -10.99
CA THR A 51 25.12 18.59 -9.88
C THR A 51 26.39 19.37 -10.28
N PRO A 52 26.80 20.41 -9.52
CA PRO A 52 28.06 21.12 -9.78
C PRO A 52 29.31 20.23 -9.75
N ASP A 53 29.27 19.11 -9.01
CA ASP A 53 30.38 18.19 -8.81
C ASP A 53 30.34 16.98 -9.77
N GLY A 54 29.31 16.90 -10.62
CA GLY A 54 29.09 15.83 -11.59
C GLY A 54 27.68 15.23 -11.52
N ASP A 55 27.38 14.32 -12.45
CA ASP A 55 26.08 13.65 -12.49
C ASP A 55 25.99 12.58 -11.38
N VAL A 56 24.87 12.54 -10.67
CA VAL A 56 24.57 11.55 -9.63
C VAL A 56 23.31 10.78 -10.00
N VAL A 57 23.31 9.46 -9.82
CA VAL A 57 22.13 8.62 -10.06
C VAL A 57 21.45 8.30 -8.72
N VAL A 58 20.19 8.69 -8.61
CA VAL A 58 19.32 8.42 -7.46
C VAL A 58 18.35 7.31 -7.85
N SER A 59 17.98 6.42 -6.91
CA SER A 59 16.95 5.42 -7.15
C SER A 59 15.84 5.49 -6.09
N GLN A 60 14.59 5.59 -6.54
CA GLN A 60 13.39 5.65 -5.71
C GLN A 60 12.51 4.41 -5.93
N LEU A 61 11.79 4.02 -4.88
CA LEU A 61 10.69 3.06 -4.97
C LEU A 61 9.49 3.77 -5.62
N GLY A 62 8.89 3.16 -6.63
CA GLY A 62 7.79 3.76 -7.39
C GLY A 62 8.18 4.18 -8.80
N GLY A 63 7.20 4.61 -9.58
CA GLY A 63 7.33 4.98 -11.00
C GLY A 63 6.27 4.32 -11.87
N SER A 64 6.36 4.56 -13.18
CA SER A 64 5.40 4.03 -14.16
C SER A 64 6.11 3.21 -15.24
N VAL A 65 5.70 1.95 -15.42
CA VAL A 65 6.31 0.98 -16.35
C VAL A 65 5.26 0.10 -16.99
N GLY A 66 5.13 0.20 -18.31
CA GLY A 66 4.28 -0.71 -19.09
C GLY A 66 2.79 -0.58 -18.76
N GLY A 67 2.31 0.65 -18.57
CA GLY A 67 0.91 0.95 -18.27
C GLY A 67 0.52 0.75 -16.80
N LEU A 68 1.48 0.54 -15.91
CA LEU A 68 1.27 0.43 -14.47
C LEU A 68 2.12 1.45 -13.73
N GLY A 69 1.50 2.16 -12.79
CA GLY A 69 2.14 3.03 -11.81
C GLY A 69 2.30 2.34 -10.46
N MET A 70 3.28 2.78 -9.67
CA MET A 70 3.44 2.38 -8.27
C MET A 70 3.84 3.59 -7.42
N ARG A 71 3.18 3.79 -6.28
CA ARG A 71 3.42 4.91 -5.36
C ARG A 71 3.31 4.46 -3.90
N THR A 72 4.06 5.13 -3.03
CA THR A 72 4.14 4.88 -1.58
C THR A 72 3.64 6.10 -0.81
N PHE A 73 2.87 5.89 0.25
CA PHE A 73 2.18 6.91 1.06
C PHE A 73 2.42 6.64 2.55
N PRO A 74 2.87 7.64 3.34
CA PRO A 74 3.66 8.78 2.88
C PRO A 74 4.94 8.29 2.19
N GLY A 75 5.36 9.01 1.15
CA GLY A 75 6.59 8.70 0.41
C GLY A 75 7.08 9.93 -0.33
N PRO A 76 8.39 9.99 -0.66
CA PRO A 76 8.93 11.12 -1.40
C PRO A 76 8.32 11.19 -2.80
N GLU A 77 8.12 12.40 -3.31
CA GLU A 77 7.65 12.59 -4.68
C GLU A 77 8.65 11.98 -5.68
N LEU A 78 8.11 11.33 -6.72
CA LEU A 78 8.93 10.70 -7.75
C LEU A 78 9.63 11.77 -8.58
N LEU A 79 10.94 11.67 -8.71
CA LEU A 79 11.73 12.60 -9.50
C LEU A 79 11.34 12.47 -10.98
N GLN A 80 11.10 13.62 -11.62
CA GLN A 80 10.77 13.73 -13.05
C GLN A 80 11.79 14.62 -13.76
N ARG A 81 12.04 14.34 -15.04
CA ARG A 81 12.93 15.18 -15.86
C ARG A 81 12.47 16.64 -15.82
N GLY A 82 13.43 17.54 -15.65
CA GLY A 82 13.21 18.99 -15.63
C GLY A 82 12.90 19.55 -14.24
N MET A 83 12.75 18.70 -13.22
CA MET A 83 12.70 19.17 -11.84
C MET A 83 14.08 19.72 -11.41
N GLN A 84 14.08 20.86 -10.72
CA GLN A 84 15.22 21.34 -9.96
C GLN A 84 15.00 20.95 -8.49
N VAL A 85 15.95 20.25 -7.90
CA VAL A 85 15.71 19.54 -6.64
C VAL A 85 16.83 19.77 -5.61
N SER A 86 16.46 19.81 -4.33
CA SER A 86 17.36 19.77 -3.17
C SER A 86 16.94 18.61 -2.27
N LEU A 87 17.79 17.60 -2.18
CA LEU A 87 17.50 16.25 -1.68
C LEU A 87 18.22 16.03 -0.35
N ASP A 88 17.53 15.64 0.72
CA ASP A 88 18.17 15.15 1.96
C ASP A 88 18.21 13.63 2.00
N ALA A 89 19.42 13.10 1.96
CA ALA A 89 19.60 12.01 1.06
C ALA A 89 20.66 11.05 1.61
N ARG A 90 20.21 9.89 2.11
CA ARG A 90 21.11 8.89 2.70
C ARG A 90 21.75 8.05 1.61
N ALA A 91 23.08 7.98 1.58
CA ALA A 91 23.81 6.99 0.80
C ALA A 91 23.51 5.59 1.33
N ASP A 92 22.79 4.78 0.55
CA ASP A 92 22.52 3.38 0.85
C ASP A 92 23.09 2.48 -0.26
N HIS A 93 23.57 1.30 0.10
CA HIS A 93 24.23 0.39 -0.84
C HIS A 93 23.31 -0.75 -1.27
N ASP A 94 23.21 -1.03 -2.57
CA ASP A 94 22.60 -2.26 -3.07
C ASP A 94 23.37 -3.53 -2.67
N LEU A 95 22.79 -4.71 -2.90
CA LEU A 95 23.45 -5.99 -2.62
C LEU A 95 24.73 -6.22 -3.45
N SER A 96 24.95 -5.41 -4.49
CA SER A 96 26.18 -5.34 -5.28
C SER A 96 27.10 -4.18 -4.89
N GLN A 97 26.78 -3.46 -3.81
CA GLN A 97 27.49 -2.32 -3.23
C GLN A 97 27.37 -0.97 -3.98
N ARG A 98 26.32 -0.74 -4.78
CA ARG A 98 26.06 0.55 -5.47
C ARG A 98 25.25 1.53 -4.62
N GLU A 99 25.64 2.80 -4.62
CA GLU A 99 25.12 3.88 -3.73
C GLU A 99 23.86 4.59 -4.28
N HIS A 100 22.87 4.93 -3.43
CA HIS A 100 21.61 5.63 -3.76
C HIS A 100 21.22 6.70 -2.72
N ILE A 101 20.43 7.74 -3.06
CA ILE A 101 20.30 9.01 -2.27
C ILE A 101 18.85 9.68 -2.36
N SER A 102 18.07 9.99 -1.27
CA SER A 102 16.59 10.43 -1.22
C SER A 102 16.20 11.92 -0.83
N VAL A 103 14.92 12.41 -0.69
CA VAL A 103 14.49 13.88 -0.69
C VAL A 103 13.29 14.33 0.20
N ASP A 104 13.27 15.59 0.73
CA ASP A 104 12.30 16.14 1.75
C ASP A 104 11.61 17.58 1.60
N GLY A 105 11.57 18.34 0.46
CA GLY A 105 10.41 19.27 0.12
C GLY A 105 10.23 20.83 0.45
N VAL A 106 9.18 21.55 -0.10
CA VAL A 106 8.69 23.02 0.06
C VAL A 106 7.15 23.32 -0.31
N ARG A 107 6.56 24.57 -0.12
CA ARG A 107 5.21 25.08 0.39
C ARG A 107 4.29 26.04 -0.48
N VAL A 108 2.92 26.10 -0.31
CA VAL A 108 1.89 27.19 -0.63
C VAL A 108 0.55 27.12 0.20
N THR A 109 -0.19 28.26 0.27
CA THR A 109 -1.30 28.73 1.15
C THR A 109 -2.79 28.48 0.73
N GLY A 110 -3.54 27.73 1.57
CA GLY A 110 -4.98 27.88 1.91
C GLY A 110 -6.10 27.35 0.99
N ALA A 111 -6.89 26.36 1.45
CA ALA A 111 -8.13 25.79 0.86
C ALA A 111 -9.25 25.60 1.91
N LEU A 112 -10.48 25.38 1.44
CA LEU A 112 -11.59 24.84 2.24
C LEU A 112 -11.46 23.30 2.28
N PRO A 113 -11.98 22.61 3.32
CA PRO A 113 -11.81 21.17 3.43
C PRO A 113 -12.71 20.43 2.43
N GLY A 114 -12.07 19.73 1.50
CA GLY A 114 -12.62 18.56 0.84
C GLY A 114 -11.63 17.42 1.04
N PHE A 115 -12.12 16.18 0.99
CA PHE A 115 -11.23 15.03 0.94
C PHE A 115 -10.31 15.13 -0.29
N VAL A 116 -9.12 14.56 -0.19
CA VAL A 116 -8.16 14.54 -1.30
C VAL A 116 -8.07 13.11 -1.81
N ARG A 117 -8.05 12.95 -3.14
CA ARG A 117 -7.90 11.63 -3.76
C ARG A 117 -6.48 11.41 -4.24
N THR A 118 -6.04 10.16 -4.18
CA THR A 118 -4.76 9.76 -4.75
C THR A 118 -4.76 9.93 -6.26
N GLY A 119 -3.71 10.54 -6.79
CA GLY A 119 -3.56 10.89 -8.20
C GLY A 119 -3.55 12.41 -8.41
N PRO A 120 -4.05 12.90 -9.56
CA PRO A 120 -4.47 12.10 -10.71
C PRO A 120 -3.29 11.38 -11.39
N THR A 121 -3.57 10.36 -12.19
CA THR A 121 -2.67 9.81 -13.22
C THR A 121 -2.30 10.89 -14.23
N GLU A 122 -1.35 10.61 -15.14
CA GLU A 122 -1.01 11.56 -16.21
C GLU A 122 -2.23 11.91 -17.09
N ALA A 123 -3.24 11.04 -17.16
CA ALA A 123 -4.47 11.26 -17.92
C ALA A 123 -5.56 12.02 -17.13
N GLY A 124 -5.30 12.41 -15.88
CA GLY A 124 -6.27 13.12 -15.05
C GLY A 124 -7.22 12.22 -14.27
N LYS A 125 -6.93 10.92 -14.10
CA LYS A 125 -7.79 9.99 -13.36
C LYS A 125 -7.32 9.78 -11.94
N TYR A 126 -8.22 9.89 -10.98
CA TYR A 126 -7.92 9.57 -9.58
C TYR A 126 -7.98 8.07 -9.34
N LEU A 127 -7.22 7.59 -8.36
CA LEU A 127 -7.15 6.17 -8.08
C LEU A 127 -8.47 5.65 -7.49
N PHE A 128 -8.84 4.42 -7.86
CA PHE A 128 -10.06 3.75 -7.41
C PHE A 128 -9.94 2.24 -7.51
N TRP A 129 -10.75 1.50 -6.77
CA TRP A 129 -10.94 0.06 -6.97
C TRP A 129 -12.10 -0.21 -7.92
N GLU A 130 -11.91 -1.08 -8.92
CA GLU A 130 -12.97 -1.49 -9.84
C GLU A 130 -14.04 -2.38 -9.15
N SER A 131 -13.61 -3.21 -8.19
CA SER A 131 -14.46 -4.16 -7.48
C SER A 131 -15.25 -3.48 -6.36
N GLY A 132 -16.45 -4.00 -6.05
CA GLY A 132 -17.26 -3.55 -4.91
C GLY A 132 -16.65 -3.90 -3.54
N CYS A 133 -15.56 -4.68 -3.54
CA CYS A 133 -14.83 -5.00 -2.33
C CYS A 133 -13.32 -4.99 -2.57
N VAL A 134 -12.58 -4.69 -1.51
CA VAL A 134 -11.13 -4.84 -1.46
C VAL A 134 -10.78 -5.93 -0.46
N PHE A 135 -10.08 -6.97 -0.93
CA PHE A 135 -9.66 -8.07 -0.08
C PHE A 135 -8.34 -7.75 0.57
N VAL A 136 -8.27 -7.86 1.89
CA VAL A 136 -7.04 -7.58 2.67
C VAL A 136 -6.58 -8.86 3.36
N THR A 137 -5.27 -9.11 3.36
CA THR A 137 -4.63 -10.22 4.09
C THR A 137 -3.77 -9.65 5.19
N VAL A 138 -3.82 -10.23 6.38
CA VAL A 138 -2.84 -9.89 7.43
C VAL A 138 -1.71 -10.92 7.43
N ASP A 139 -0.47 -10.45 7.54
CA ASP A 139 0.68 -11.34 7.73
C ASP A 139 0.50 -12.14 9.02
N ILE A 140 0.64 -13.47 8.93
CA ILE A 140 0.35 -14.37 10.07
C ILE A 140 1.30 -14.16 11.26
N ALA A 141 2.46 -13.52 11.02
CA ALA A 141 3.42 -13.24 12.07
C ALA A 141 2.93 -12.19 13.08
N GLY A 142 1.98 -11.32 12.70
CA GLY A 142 1.48 -10.26 13.56
C GLY A 142 2.62 -9.36 14.08
N THR A 143 2.48 -8.86 15.31
CA THR A 143 3.55 -8.15 16.01
C THR A 143 3.85 -8.81 17.34
N ASN A 144 5.13 -8.89 17.71
CA ASN A 144 5.55 -9.39 19.02
C ASN A 144 5.42 -8.33 20.13
N GLN A 145 4.97 -7.12 19.77
CA GLN A 145 4.84 -5.99 20.68
C GLN A 145 3.48 -5.93 21.38
N VAL A 146 2.51 -6.72 20.92
CA VAL A 146 1.21 -6.89 21.56
C VAL A 146 1.17 -8.27 22.21
N ASN A 147 0.54 -8.36 23.38
CA ASN A 147 0.46 -9.62 24.10
C ASN A 147 -0.56 -10.56 23.44
N GLY A 148 -0.14 -11.77 23.11
CA GLY A 148 -0.99 -12.75 22.45
C GLY A 148 -1.18 -12.39 20.98
N ASP A 149 -2.42 -12.52 20.52
CA ASP A 149 -2.84 -12.30 19.12
C ASP A 149 -3.86 -11.14 19.04
N ASN A 150 -3.89 -10.27 20.06
CA ASN A 150 -4.93 -9.25 20.21
C ASN A 150 -4.84 -8.14 19.15
N GLU A 151 -3.69 -7.96 18.51
CA GLU A 151 -3.52 -7.03 17.39
C GLU A 151 -4.46 -7.37 16.24
N PHE A 152 -4.78 -8.65 16.04
CA PHE A 152 -5.63 -9.04 14.92
C PHE A 152 -7.10 -8.65 15.15
N ASP A 153 -7.57 -8.66 16.40
CA ASP A 153 -8.91 -8.15 16.72
C ASP A 153 -8.99 -6.64 16.45
N THR A 154 -7.89 -5.91 16.68
CA THR A 154 -7.80 -4.46 16.38
C THR A 154 -7.73 -4.20 14.88
N VAL A 155 -7.07 -5.07 14.11
CA VAL A 155 -7.11 -5.04 12.65
C VAL A 155 -8.54 -5.25 12.15
N ASP A 156 -9.25 -6.25 12.68
CA ASP A 156 -10.65 -6.52 12.33
C ASP A 156 -11.54 -5.30 12.67
N ALA A 157 -11.28 -4.63 13.79
CA ALA A 157 -12.00 -3.41 14.19
C ALA A 157 -11.74 -2.22 13.27
N ALA A 158 -10.49 -1.99 12.83
CA ALA A 158 -10.16 -0.91 11.89
C ALA A 158 -10.83 -1.11 10.52
N ILE A 159 -10.91 -2.37 10.06
CA ILE A 159 -11.67 -2.73 8.85
C ILE A 159 -13.18 -2.49 9.05
N ALA A 160 -13.71 -2.87 10.21
CA ALA A 160 -15.11 -2.66 10.55
C ALA A 160 -15.48 -1.18 10.68
N GLU A 161 -14.56 -0.32 11.12
CA GLU A 161 -14.76 1.13 11.21
C GLU A 161 -15.08 1.72 9.83
N TRP A 162 -14.28 1.40 8.81
CA TRP A 162 -14.57 1.79 7.42
C TRP A 162 -15.90 1.23 6.94
N ASN A 163 -16.10 -0.09 7.04
CA ASN A 163 -17.31 -0.75 6.54
C ASN A 163 -18.60 -0.20 7.21
N THR A 164 -18.56 0.08 8.51
CA THR A 164 -19.75 0.49 9.27
C THR A 164 -20.15 1.93 8.96
N ASN A 165 -19.18 2.84 8.91
CA ASN A 165 -19.47 4.27 8.78
C ASN A 165 -19.92 4.66 7.37
N VAL A 166 -19.50 3.92 6.33
CA VAL A 166 -19.87 4.20 4.94
C VAL A 166 -21.07 3.37 4.45
N ALA A 167 -21.54 2.36 5.22
CA ALA A 167 -22.58 1.41 4.79
C ALA A 167 -23.91 2.04 4.35
N SER A 168 -24.19 3.28 4.78
CA SER A 168 -25.43 3.98 4.42
C SER A 168 -25.39 4.64 3.04
N CYS A 169 -24.20 4.88 2.49
CA CYS A 169 -23.99 5.68 1.29
C CYS A 169 -23.11 4.99 0.23
N SER A 170 -22.36 3.97 0.62
CA SER A 170 -21.37 3.32 -0.24
C SER A 170 -21.57 1.81 -0.32
N PHE A 171 -21.29 1.25 -1.50
CA PHE A 171 -21.21 -0.20 -1.69
C PHE A 171 -19.86 -0.79 -1.26
N MET A 172 -18.82 0.04 -1.09
CA MET A 172 -17.45 -0.41 -0.89
C MET A 172 -17.32 -1.19 0.42
N GLN A 173 -16.67 -2.36 0.35
CA GLN A 173 -16.39 -3.18 1.52
C GLN A 173 -14.94 -3.66 1.56
N LEU A 174 -14.30 -3.48 2.71
CA LEU A 174 -13.04 -4.15 3.05
C LEU A 174 -13.35 -5.56 3.57
N GLN A 175 -12.75 -6.57 2.95
CA GLN A 175 -12.98 -7.98 3.24
C GLN A 175 -11.67 -8.65 3.68
N GLN A 176 -11.59 -9.04 4.95
CA GLN A 176 -10.43 -9.79 5.42
C GLN A 176 -10.43 -11.22 4.90
N THR A 177 -9.28 -11.67 4.41
CA THR A 177 -9.03 -13.05 4.00
C THR A 177 -8.27 -13.83 5.08
N ALA A 178 -8.04 -15.12 4.86
CA ALA A 178 -7.22 -15.91 5.76
C ALA A 178 -5.79 -15.34 5.86
N ARG A 179 -5.32 -15.17 7.10
CA ARG A 179 -3.95 -14.74 7.41
C ARG A 179 -2.95 -15.70 6.77
N LEU A 180 -1.88 -15.14 6.22
CA LEU A 180 -0.87 -15.90 5.48
C LEU A 180 0.51 -15.30 5.75
N ALA A 181 1.52 -16.16 5.91
CA ALA A 181 2.91 -15.69 5.91
C ALA A 181 3.25 -15.17 4.51
N SER A 182 3.44 -13.87 4.36
CA SER A 182 3.76 -13.24 3.07
C SER A 182 4.69 -12.04 3.23
N GLU A 183 5.25 -11.59 2.10
CA GLU A 183 5.88 -10.27 1.99
C GLU A 183 5.11 -9.39 1.02
N VAL A 184 5.22 -8.09 1.26
CA VAL A 184 4.68 -7.02 0.40
C VAL A 184 5.31 -7.04 -1.00
N GLY A 185 4.47 -6.77 -1.99
CA GLY A 185 4.80 -6.60 -3.38
C GLY A 185 3.64 -6.93 -4.29
N ARG A 186 3.80 -6.62 -5.58
CA ARG A 186 2.77 -6.90 -6.57
C ARG A 186 2.55 -8.41 -6.75
N ASP A 187 1.60 -8.94 -6.02
CA ASP A 187 1.21 -10.36 -6.02
C ASP A 187 -0.33 -10.56 -6.01
N ASN A 188 -1.06 -9.45 -6.22
CA ASN A 188 -2.52 -9.32 -6.15
C ASN A 188 -3.08 -9.66 -4.78
N ARG A 189 -2.30 -9.42 -3.73
CA ARG A 189 -2.70 -9.59 -2.34
C ARG A 189 -2.34 -8.33 -1.56
N ASN A 190 -3.37 -7.56 -1.23
CA ASN A 190 -3.23 -6.42 -0.34
C ASN A 190 -2.84 -6.89 1.06
N LEU A 191 -1.56 -6.77 1.45
CA LEU A 191 -1.02 -7.30 2.69
C LEU A 191 -0.94 -6.21 3.77
N ILE A 192 -1.43 -6.48 4.99
CA ILE A 192 -1.08 -5.73 6.20
C ILE A 192 0.08 -6.45 6.89
N LYS A 193 1.21 -5.77 7.03
CA LYS A 193 2.43 -6.33 7.64
C LYS A 193 2.97 -5.47 8.77
N PHE A 194 3.25 -6.07 9.92
CA PHE A 194 4.04 -5.43 10.96
C PHE A 194 5.54 -5.66 10.75
N ARG A 195 6.33 -4.60 10.94
CA ARG A 195 7.79 -4.66 10.88
C ARG A 195 8.42 -4.33 12.23
N ASP A 196 8.62 -5.36 13.05
CA ASP A 196 9.16 -5.19 14.41
C ASP A 196 10.69 -5.00 14.47
N THR A 197 11.43 -5.42 13.43
CA THR A 197 12.90 -5.54 13.51
C THR A 197 13.65 -4.56 12.61
N SER A 198 13.09 -4.24 11.46
CA SER A 198 13.69 -3.34 10.48
C SER A 198 12.58 -2.61 9.73
N TRP A 199 12.62 -1.27 9.73
CA TRP A 199 11.68 -0.43 8.98
C TRP A 199 12.09 -0.29 7.51
N CYS A 200 12.21 -1.44 6.86
CA CYS A 200 12.64 -1.53 5.48
C CYS A 200 11.92 -2.66 4.77
N ARG A 201 11.63 -2.45 3.49
CA ARG A 201 11.33 -3.54 2.59
C ARG A 201 12.61 -4.35 2.34
N PRO A 202 12.59 -5.69 2.49
CA PRO A 202 13.77 -6.51 2.28
C PRO A 202 14.33 -6.36 0.87
N ALA A 203 15.65 -6.59 0.76
CA ALA A 203 16.35 -6.63 -0.51
C ALA A 203 15.79 -7.77 -1.39
N THR A 204 15.76 -7.53 -2.69
CA THR A 204 15.39 -8.54 -3.69
C THR A 204 16.47 -8.64 -4.74
N LYS A 205 16.45 -9.72 -5.52
CA LYS A 205 17.41 -10.05 -6.59
C LYS A 205 18.37 -8.91 -6.99
N ASP A 206 17.85 -7.85 -7.59
CA ASP A 206 18.57 -6.73 -8.19
C ASP A 206 18.21 -5.36 -7.57
N ASP A 207 17.62 -5.34 -6.37
CA ASP A 207 17.23 -4.13 -5.62
C ASP A 207 17.66 -4.23 -4.15
N PRO A 208 18.32 -3.20 -3.57
CA PRO A 208 18.65 -3.17 -2.14
C PRO A 208 17.42 -3.35 -1.24
N ALA A 209 17.69 -3.50 0.06
CA ALA A 209 16.66 -3.20 1.04
C ALA A 209 16.27 -1.72 0.92
N ARG A 210 14.97 -1.43 0.89
CA ARG A 210 14.45 -0.06 0.77
C ARG A 210 13.89 0.34 2.13
N CYS A 211 14.67 1.13 2.86
CA CYS A 211 14.24 1.65 4.15
C CYS A 211 13.39 2.90 3.98
N TYR A 212 12.38 3.00 4.83
CA TYR A 212 11.45 4.12 4.85
C TYR A 212 11.93 5.18 5.85
N SER A 213 11.23 6.32 5.89
CA SER A 213 11.50 7.31 6.94
C SER A 213 11.17 6.72 8.31
N PRO A 214 12.08 6.80 9.31
CA PRO A 214 11.81 6.32 10.67
C PRO A 214 10.74 7.14 11.40
N SER A 215 10.32 8.29 10.85
CA SER A 215 9.21 9.08 11.37
C SER A 215 7.84 8.61 10.89
N ALA A 216 7.78 7.70 9.90
CA ALA A 216 6.52 7.15 9.41
C ALA A 216 6.11 5.95 10.28
N ALA A 217 4.92 6.04 10.87
CA ALA A 217 4.35 5.00 11.72
C ALA A 217 3.68 3.87 10.92
N GLY A 218 3.20 4.20 9.73
CA GLY A 218 2.67 3.29 8.73
C GLY A 218 3.04 3.78 7.34
N ILE A 219 2.99 2.87 6.38
CA ILE A 219 3.09 3.17 4.96
C ILE A 219 2.13 2.29 4.18
N THR A 220 1.49 2.86 3.17
CA THR A 220 0.74 2.15 2.13
C THR A 220 1.46 2.25 0.80
N THR A 221 1.64 1.15 0.07
CA THR A 221 2.16 1.15 -1.30
C THR A 221 1.11 0.62 -2.25
N ALA A 222 0.66 1.44 -3.20
CA ALA A 222 -0.33 1.06 -4.21
C ALA A 222 0.32 0.88 -5.58
N VAL A 223 -0.13 -0.15 -6.31
CA VAL A 223 0.10 -0.37 -7.74
C VAL A 223 -1.22 -0.14 -8.47
N PHE A 224 -1.18 0.63 -9.55
CA PHE A 224 -2.37 1.03 -10.29
C PHE A 224 -2.13 1.04 -11.80
N VAL A 225 -3.20 1.01 -12.58
CA VAL A 225 -3.15 1.24 -14.03
C VAL A 225 -2.85 2.71 -14.29
N ASP A 226 -1.76 2.96 -15.02
CA ASP A 226 -1.31 4.28 -15.44
C ASP A 226 -1.10 4.26 -16.96
N ASP A 227 -2.22 4.28 -17.68
CA ASP A 227 -2.31 4.19 -19.13
C ASP A 227 -3.49 5.03 -19.61
N ALA A 228 -3.18 6.22 -20.12
CA ALA A 228 -4.16 7.17 -20.65
C ALA A 228 -5.05 6.62 -21.78
N THR A 229 -4.69 5.48 -22.39
CA THR A 229 -5.48 4.82 -23.44
C THR A 229 -6.42 3.75 -22.91
N SER A 230 -6.27 3.36 -21.64
CA SER A 230 -7.09 2.38 -20.95
C SER A 230 -8.31 3.03 -20.31
N ASP A 231 -9.46 2.36 -20.36
CA ASP A 231 -10.64 2.73 -19.57
C ASP A 231 -10.46 2.43 -18.07
N ARG A 232 -9.47 1.59 -17.74
CA ARG A 232 -9.06 1.23 -16.38
C ARG A 232 -8.06 2.20 -15.76
N ASP A 233 -7.69 3.29 -16.45
CA ASP A 233 -6.71 4.25 -15.93
C ASP A 233 -7.10 4.77 -14.53
N GLY A 234 -6.16 4.68 -13.59
CA GLY A 234 -6.38 4.95 -12.16
C GLY A 234 -6.81 3.73 -11.34
N GLU A 235 -7.14 2.59 -11.95
CA GLU A 235 -7.57 1.42 -11.18
C GLU A 235 -6.42 0.87 -10.33
N ILE A 236 -6.63 0.77 -9.02
CA ILE A 236 -5.73 0.10 -8.09
C ILE A 236 -5.85 -1.41 -8.30
N VAL A 237 -4.72 -2.07 -8.50
CA VAL A 237 -4.65 -3.52 -8.74
C VAL A 237 -3.99 -4.28 -7.59
N ASP A 238 -3.26 -3.57 -6.72
CA ASP A 238 -2.55 -4.12 -5.57
C ASP A 238 -2.24 -2.96 -4.59
N ALA A 239 -2.41 -3.15 -3.29
CA ALA A 239 -2.06 -2.17 -2.27
C ALA A 239 -1.65 -2.84 -0.95
N ASP A 240 -0.40 -2.67 -0.55
CA ASP A 240 0.15 -3.21 0.69
C ASP A 240 0.26 -2.13 1.77
N ILE A 241 0.02 -2.52 3.03
CA ILE A 241 0.18 -1.69 4.22
C ILE A 241 1.27 -2.29 5.11
N GLU A 242 2.17 -1.44 5.58
CA GLU A 242 3.25 -1.79 6.49
C GLU A 242 3.13 -0.92 7.75
N LEU A 243 3.28 -1.51 8.94
CA LEU A 243 3.22 -0.82 10.23
C LEU A 243 4.58 -0.88 10.94
N ASN A 244 5.05 0.27 11.42
CA ASN A 244 6.41 0.45 11.92
C ASN A 244 6.55 0.06 13.40
N GLY A 245 6.89 -1.19 13.66
CA GLY A 245 7.31 -1.63 15.00
C GLY A 245 8.80 -1.44 15.29
N ALA A 246 9.63 -1.13 14.29
CA ALA A 246 11.07 -1.00 14.49
C ALA A 246 11.43 0.33 15.17
N ASP A 247 10.74 1.42 14.80
CA ASP A 247 10.97 2.75 15.36
C ASP A 247 9.89 3.19 16.36
N PHE A 248 8.71 2.57 16.35
CA PHE A 248 7.62 2.86 17.29
C PHE A 248 7.29 1.65 18.17
N ALA A 249 6.80 1.92 19.37
CA ALA A 249 6.22 0.90 20.23
C ALA A 249 4.76 0.71 19.79
N ILE A 250 4.49 -0.37 19.06
CA ILE A 250 3.14 -0.69 18.59
C ILE A 250 2.27 -0.96 19.81
N THR A 251 1.19 -0.19 19.96
CA THR A 251 0.23 -0.35 21.05
C THR A 251 -1.09 -0.91 20.56
N ASN A 252 -1.72 -1.69 21.44
CA ASN A 252 -3.12 -2.07 21.37
C ASN A 252 -3.81 -1.60 22.65
N ASP A 253 -4.77 -0.68 22.54
CA ASP A 253 -5.41 -0.01 23.66
C ASP A 253 -4.38 0.59 24.65
N GLY A 254 -3.33 1.21 24.09
CA GLY A 254 -2.22 1.78 24.85
C GLY A 254 -1.30 0.76 25.53
N GLN A 255 -1.54 -0.55 25.39
CA GLN A 255 -0.66 -1.60 25.92
C GLN A 255 0.38 -2.02 24.89
N THR A 256 1.63 -2.23 25.32
CA THR A 256 2.73 -2.70 24.47
C THR A 256 3.84 -3.34 25.28
N SER A 257 4.54 -4.31 24.70
CA SER A 257 5.83 -4.81 25.15
C SER A 257 7.00 -4.17 24.37
N GLY A 258 6.71 -3.35 23.36
CA GLY A 258 7.65 -2.53 22.62
C GLY A 258 8.40 -1.54 23.52
N THR A 259 9.64 -1.23 23.13
CA THR A 259 10.56 -0.44 23.97
C THR A 259 10.83 0.97 23.46
N SER A 260 10.37 1.31 22.25
CA SER A 260 10.49 2.68 21.72
C SER A 260 9.71 3.67 22.60
N SER A 261 10.22 4.89 22.67
CA SER A 261 9.61 5.98 23.46
C SER A 261 8.35 6.54 22.80
N CYS A 262 8.22 6.45 21.48
CA CYS A 262 7.05 6.90 20.75
C CYS A 262 6.10 5.72 20.54
N ARG A 263 4.86 5.86 20.99
CA ARG A 263 3.83 4.83 20.85
C ARG A 263 3.06 5.03 19.55
N SER A 264 2.70 3.95 18.88
CA SER A 264 1.83 3.97 17.70
C SER A 264 0.67 3.02 17.91
N GLU A 265 -0.53 3.57 18.04
CA GLU A 265 -1.73 2.77 18.23
C GLU A 265 -2.16 2.13 16.91
N ILE A 266 -2.42 0.81 16.93
CA ILE A 266 -2.80 0.06 15.72
C ILE A 266 -4.05 0.66 15.09
N SER A 267 -5.09 0.93 15.87
CA SER A 267 -6.33 1.51 15.35
C SER A 267 -6.13 2.90 14.77
N ASN A 268 -5.26 3.73 15.34
CA ASN A 268 -4.93 5.05 14.79
C ASN A 268 -4.23 4.94 13.44
N THR A 269 -3.17 4.14 13.40
CA THR A 269 -2.27 4.06 12.25
C THR A 269 -2.93 3.31 11.11
N LEU A 270 -3.53 2.15 11.39
CA LEU A 270 -4.10 1.30 10.36
C LEU A 270 -5.35 1.91 9.72
N THR A 271 -6.22 2.58 10.48
CA THR A 271 -7.40 3.23 9.90
C THR A 271 -6.99 4.30 8.89
N HIS A 272 -5.91 5.05 9.16
CA HIS A 272 -5.29 5.99 8.21
C HIS A 272 -4.74 5.28 6.97
N GLU A 273 -3.92 4.24 7.14
CA GLU A 273 -3.36 3.49 6.00
C GLU A 273 -4.43 2.83 5.13
N LEU A 274 -5.53 2.37 5.74
CA LEU A 274 -6.69 1.85 4.99
C LEU A 274 -7.34 2.93 4.11
N GLY A 275 -7.32 4.21 4.50
CA GLY A 275 -7.77 5.30 3.65
C GLY A 275 -6.90 5.47 2.41
N HIS A 276 -5.57 5.39 2.55
CA HIS A 276 -4.65 5.36 1.40
C HIS A 276 -4.90 4.16 0.50
N LEU A 277 -5.13 2.98 1.07
CA LEU A 277 -5.49 1.77 0.34
C LEU A 277 -6.79 1.96 -0.46
N LEU A 278 -7.76 2.73 0.05
CA LEU A 278 -9.02 3.05 -0.63
C LEU A 278 -8.90 4.17 -1.69
N GLY A 279 -7.71 4.77 -1.84
CA GLY A 279 -7.43 5.82 -2.82
C GLY A 279 -7.58 7.25 -2.29
N LEU A 280 -7.51 7.43 -0.96
CA LEU A 280 -7.51 8.75 -0.32
C LEU A 280 -6.08 9.27 -0.10
N GLU A 281 -5.95 10.58 -0.10
CA GLU A 281 -4.71 11.31 0.16
C GLU A 281 -4.89 12.29 1.32
N HIS A 282 -3.77 12.79 1.83
CA HIS A 282 -3.79 13.73 2.94
C HIS A 282 -4.52 15.04 2.57
N PRO A 283 -5.33 15.60 3.48
CA PRO A 283 -6.08 16.84 3.29
C PRO A 283 -5.22 18.11 3.42
N CYS A 284 -3.91 17.94 3.60
CA CYS A 284 -2.93 19.01 3.55
C CYS A 284 -1.58 18.49 3.05
N LEU A 285 -0.78 19.39 2.50
CA LEU A 285 0.54 19.09 1.93
C LEU A 285 1.61 19.20 3.03
N ALA A 286 2.38 18.13 3.23
CA ALA A 286 3.67 18.21 3.89
C ALA A 286 4.71 18.85 2.96
N GLY A 287 5.88 19.16 3.53
CA GLY A 287 7.00 19.67 2.74
C GLY A 287 7.34 18.68 1.64
N GLY A 288 7.22 19.09 0.37
CA GLY A 288 7.67 18.30 -0.78
C GLY A 288 6.59 17.50 -1.46
N ASP A 289 5.39 17.49 -0.90
CA ASP A 289 4.24 16.97 -1.60
C ASP A 289 3.98 17.82 -2.86
N PRO A 290 3.60 17.19 -3.99
CA PRO A 290 3.18 17.93 -5.16
C PRO A 290 1.89 18.70 -4.87
N PRO A 291 1.59 19.78 -5.61
CA PRO A 291 0.28 20.42 -5.54
C PRO A 291 -0.84 19.42 -5.81
N ARG A 292 -1.91 19.49 -5.02
CA ARG A 292 -3.11 18.65 -5.14
C ARG A 292 -4.35 19.53 -5.11
N GLU A 293 -5.45 18.97 -5.60
CA GLU A 293 -6.77 19.57 -5.48
C GLU A 293 -7.65 18.68 -4.58
N ASP A 294 -8.54 19.29 -3.82
CA ASP A 294 -9.56 18.60 -3.05
C ASP A 294 -10.73 18.12 -3.94
N GLY A 295 -11.70 17.44 -3.34
CA GLY A 295 -12.91 16.95 -4.03
C GLY A 295 -13.76 18.04 -4.71
N ASP A 296 -13.58 19.31 -4.33
CA ASP A 296 -14.26 20.47 -4.91
C ASP A 296 -13.40 21.19 -5.98
N GLY A 297 -12.17 20.72 -6.22
CA GLY A 297 -11.20 21.32 -7.14
C GLY A 297 -10.45 22.52 -6.56
N ASN A 298 -10.46 22.74 -5.24
CA ASN A 298 -9.65 23.79 -4.62
C ASN A 298 -8.23 23.28 -4.33
N PRO A 299 -7.20 24.14 -4.41
CA PRO A 299 -5.83 23.74 -4.11
C PRO A 299 -5.64 23.39 -2.63
N VAL A 300 -5.14 22.19 -2.33
CA VAL A 300 -4.92 21.68 -0.96
C VAL A 300 -3.89 22.55 -0.21
N PRO A 301 -4.13 22.94 1.06
CA PRO A 301 -3.23 23.84 1.78
C PRO A 301 -2.02 23.11 2.34
N ALA A 302 -0.91 23.83 2.60
CA ALA A 302 0.17 23.27 3.40
C ALA A 302 -0.26 23.02 4.85
N CYS A 303 0.11 21.87 5.43
CA CYS A 303 -0.20 21.53 6.82
C CYS A 303 0.37 22.56 7.82
N SER A 304 1.51 23.17 7.49
CA SER A 304 2.16 24.22 8.31
C SER A 304 1.45 25.58 8.29
N GLU A 305 0.42 25.75 7.46
CA GLU A 305 -0.26 27.02 7.22
C GLU A 305 -1.75 26.98 7.57
N THR A 306 -2.33 25.78 7.62
CA THR A 306 -3.72 25.61 8.02
C THR A 306 -3.86 25.57 9.53
N THR A 307 -4.95 26.16 10.03
CA THR A 307 -5.43 26.00 11.41
C THR A 307 -6.83 25.41 11.43
N ASP A 308 -7.28 24.86 10.30
CA ASP A 308 -8.62 24.30 10.16
C ASP A 308 -8.71 22.96 10.92
N PRO A 309 -9.55 22.86 11.96
CA PRO A 309 -9.70 21.61 12.70
C PRO A 309 -10.24 20.47 11.83
N GLU A 310 -11.00 20.75 10.77
CA GLU A 310 -11.50 19.69 9.88
C GLU A 310 -10.34 19.01 9.13
N ILE A 311 -9.25 19.74 8.82
CA ILE A 311 -8.04 19.20 8.21
C ILE A 311 -7.11 18.57 9.26
N LEU A 312 -6.90 19.25 10.40
CA LEU A 312 -5.92 18.82 11.40
C LEU A 312 -6.39 17.64 12.25
N GLU A 313 -7.70 17.44 12.36
CA GLU A 313 -8.32 16.31 13.08
C GLU A 313 -8.84 15.22 12.15
N ALA A 314 -8.66 15.36 10.83
CA ALA A 314 -9.04 14.34 9.86
C ALA A 314 -8.32 13.01 10.11
N THR A 315 -8.98 11.89 9.79
CA THR A 315 -8.34 10.57 9.85
C THR A 315 -7.17 10.52 8.90
N MET A 316 -7.33 11.10 7.71
CA MET A 316 -6.27 11.23 6.70
C MET A 316 -5.28 12.37 6.95
N TYR A 317 -5.24 13.01 8.13
CA TYR A 317 -4.19 14.01 8.41
C TYR A 317 -2.78 13.37 8.40
N ASN A 318 -1.82 13.99 7.69
CA ASN A 318 -0.50 13.41 7.41
C ASN A 318 0.33 13.10 8.67
N PHE A 319 0.30 13.98 9.68
CA PHE A 319 1.14 13.84 10.87
C PHE A 319 0.39 13.15 12.01
N GLN A 320 1.10 12.32 12.78
CA GLN A 320 0.59 11.82 14.06
C GLN A 320 1.51 12.22 15.21
N ASP A 321 0.90 12.51 16.36
CA ASP A 321 1.64 12.62 17.62
C ASP A 321 1.90 11.25 18.25
N CYS A 322 2.93 11.16 19.09
CA CYS A 322 3.23 9.91 19.82
C CYS A 322 2.06 9.52 20.75
N GLY A 323 1.53 8.32 20.56
CA GLY A 323 0.38 7.80 21.32
C GLY A 323 -0.96 8.40 20.92
N GLU A 324 -1.05 9.05 19.75
CA GLU A 324 -2.30 9.53 19.18
C GLU A 324 -3.28 8.38 18.93
N THR A 325 -4.56 8.65 19.16
CA THR A 325 -5.66 7.70 18.90
C THR A 325 -6.84 8.32 18.13
N LYS A 326 -6.75 9.60 17.75
CA LYS A 326 -7.90 10.31 17.13
C LYS A 326 -8.28 9.78 15.74
N LYS A 327 -7.32 9.20 15.01
CA LYS A 327 -7.53 8.59 13.69
C LYS A 327 -8.08 7.18 13.76
N ALA A 328 -8.33 6.65 14.97
CA ALA A 328 -9.02 5.37 15.13
C ALA A 328 -10.48 5.42 14.66
N SER A 329 -11.05 6.62 14.50
CA SER A 329 -12.39 6.85 13.96
C SER A 329 -12.32 7.68 12.69
N LEU A 330 -13.29 7.49 11.79
CA LEU A 330 -13.37 8.27 10.55
C LEU A 330 -13.84 9.71 10.80
N SER A 331 -13.19 10.68 10.16
CA SER A 331 -13.73 12.03 10.04
C SER A 331 -14.81 12.11 8.94
N PRO A 332 -15.67 13.14 8.99
CA PRO A 332 -16.78 13.28 8.04
C PRO A 332 -16.32 13.37 6.57
N ASP A 333 -15.20 14.03 6.29
CA ASP A 333 -14.65 14.17 4.94
C ASP A 333 -14.20 12.82 4.36
N ASP A 334 -13.60 11.96 5.18
CA ASP A 334 -13.18 10.61 4.80
C ASP A 334 -14.38 9.69 4.49
N ILE A 335 -15.48 9.84 5.23
CA ILE A 335 -16.75 9.16 4.92
C ILE A 335 -17.32 9.69 3.60
N ASP A 336 -17.41 11.01 3.45
CA ASP A 336 -17.94 11.66 2.25
C ASP A 336 -17.14 11.27 1.00
N ALA A 337 -15.81 11.12 1.14
CA ALA A 337 -14.93 10.63 0.08
C ALA A 337 -15.37 9.26 -0.44
N ILE A 338 -15.55 8.29 0.47
CA ILE A 338 -15.95 6.93 0.09
C ILE A 338 -17.38 6.91 -0.46
N CYS A 339 -18.29 7.69 0.11
CA CYS A 339 -19.64 7.87 -0.43
C CYS A 339 -19.61 8.40 -1.87
N GLN A 340 -18.73 9.35 -2.18
CA GLN A 340 -18.64 9.97 -3.50
C GLN A 340 -17.91 9.09 -4.52
N ILE A 341 -16.87 8.38 -4.10
CA ILE A 341 -16.08 7.51 -4.99
C ILE A 341 -16.86 6.23 -5.31
N TYR A 342 -17.56 5.66 -4.32
CA TYR A 342 -18.24 4.37 -4.42
C TYR A 342 -19.72 4.46 -4.00
N PRO A 343 -20.55 5.33 -4.61
CA PRO A 343 -21.93 5.55 -4.18
C PRO A 343 -22.78 4.30 -4.42
N THR A 344 -23.68 3.97 -3.48
CA THR A 344 -24.54 2.78 -3.55
C THR A 344 -25.29 2.63 -4.88
N GLU A 345 -25.67 3.74 -5.53
CA GLU A 345 -26.36 3.72 -6.82
C GLU A 345 -25.53 3.18 -7.98
N GLN A 346 -24.20 3.11 -7.82
CA GLN A 346 -23.23 2.64 -8.81
C GLN A 346 -22.61 1.29 -8.43
N ASP A 347 -23.21 0.54 -7.50
CA ASP A 347 -22.72 -0.77 -7.09
C ASP A 347 -22.52 -1.70 -8.30
N PRO A 348 -21.28 -2.17 -8.57
CA PRO A 348 -21.02 -3.09 -9.67
C PRO A 348 -21.67 -4.46 -9.46
N GLY A 349 -22.14 -4.76 -8.25
CA GLY A 349 -22.73 -6.05 -7.86
C GLY A 349 -21.73 -7.19 -7.83
N VAL A 350 -20.43 -6.88 -7.86
CA VAL A 350 -19.33 -7.84 -7.88
C VAL A 350 -18.37 -7.54 -6.75
N CYS A 351 -18.15 -8.53 -5.90
CA CYS A 351 -17.19 -8.53 -4.80
C CYS A 351 -16.15 -9.63 -5.09
N ALA A 352 -15.16 -9.32 -5.92
CA ALA A 352 -14.12 -10.26 -6.35
C ALA A 352 -12.71 -9.67 -6.14
N PRO A 353 -11.69 -10.50 -5.84
CA PRO A 353 -10.31 -10.02 -5.78
C PRO A 353 -9.86 -9.45 -7.13
N VAL A 354 -9.36 -8.21 -7.12
CA VAL A 354 -8.79 -7.54 -8.31
C VAL A 354 -7.46 -8.22 -8.69
N GLY A 355 -7.09 -8.16 -9.98
CA GLY A 355 -5.81 -8.68 -10.47
C GLY A 355 -5.75 -10.20 -10.68
N LYS A 356 -6.82 -10.93 -10.34
CA LYS A 356 -6.99 -12.31 -10.80
C LYS A 356 -7.31 -12.23 -12.29
N GLU A 357 -6.34 -12.52 -13.17
CA GLU A 357 -6.65 -12.77 -14.57
C GLU A 357 -7.72 -13.86 -14.60
N ASP A 358 -8.95 -13.47 -14.89
CA ASP A 358 -10.02 -14.41 -15.14
C ASP A 358 -9.61 -15.18 -16.39
N GLY A 359 -9.07 -16.37 -16.16
CA GLY A 359 -9.12 -17.45 -17.12
C GLY A 359 -10.58 -17.64 -17.49
N CYS A 360 -10.96 -16.98 -18.58
CA CYS A 360 -12.29 -16.98 -19.17
C CYS A 360 -12.75 -18.42 -19.36
N CYS A 361 -13.49 -18.94 -18.38
CA CYS A 361 -14.26 -20.17 -18.49
C CYS A 361 -15.73 -19.76 -18.61
N SER A 362 -16.09 -19.17 -19.74
CA SER A 362 -17.49 -19.13 -20.15
C SER A 362 -17.95 -20.57 -20.42
N SER A 363 -18.51 -21.24 -19.43
CA SER A 363 -19.34 -22.41 -19.69
C SER A 363 -20.67 -21.93 -20.24
N SER A 364 -20.72 -21.69 -21.55
CA SER A 364 -21.98 -21.58 -22.27
C SER A 364 -22.67 -22.95 -22.21
N SER A 365 -23.58 -23.14 -21.25
CA SER A 365 -24.56 -24.22 -21.34
C SER A 365 -25.58 -23.84 -22.42
N SER A 366 -25.28 -24.17 -23.67
CA SER A 366 -26.30 -24.17 -24.71
C SER A 366 -27.40 -25.17 -24.32
N PRO A 367 -28.69 -24.78 -24.36
CA PRO A 367 -29.77 -25.73 -24.12
C PRO A 367 -29.81 -26.72 -25.28
N VAL A 368 -29.63 -28.00 -24.96
CA VAL A 368 -29.75 -29.11 -25.93
C VAL A 368 -31.19 -29.10 -26.47
N PRO A 369 -31.42 -29.04 -27.79
CA PRO A 369 -32.77 -29.14 -28.33
C PRO A 369 -33.28 -30.58 -28.15
N SER A 370 -34.35 -30.74 -27.37
CA SER A 370 -35.10 -31.98 -27.24
C SER A 370 -35.72 -32.39 -28.59
N THR A 371 -35.03 -33.26 -29.34
CA THR A 371 -35.62 -33.94 -30.48
C THR A 371 -36.42 -35.16 -30.02
N LEU A 372 -37.74 -35.10 -30.26
CA LEU A 372 -38.68 -36.20 -30.19
C LEU A 372 -38.16 -37.44 -30.94
N LEU A 373 -38.16 -38.60 -30.29
CA LEU A 373 -38.15 -39.91 -30.95
C LEU A 373 -39.55 -40.51 -30.85
N LEU A 374 -40.26 -40.45 -31.99
CA LEU A 374 -41.52 -41.16 -32.22
C LEU A 374 -41.27 -42.68 -32.30
N ALA A 375 -42.21 -43.42 -31.72
CA ALA A 375 -42.31 -44.87 -31.73
C ALA A 375 -42.49 -45.47 -33.13
N LEU A 376 -42.03 -46.71 -33.32
CA LEU A 376 -42.73 -47.69 -34.16
C LEU A 376 -42.51 -49.10 -33.58
N GLY A 377 -43.61 -49.72 -33.15
CA GLY A 377 -43.64 -51.14 -32.79
C GLY A 377 -43.84 -52.02 -34.01
N LEU A 378 -43.40 -53.28 -33.92
CA LEU A 378 -43.95 -54.40 -34.69
C LEU A 378 -43.72 -55.72 -33.95
N LEU A 379 -44.84 -56.43 -33.82
CA LEU A 379 -45.06 -57.73 -33.20
C LEU A 379 -44.51 -58.91 -34.03
N PHE A 380 -44.71 -60.11 -33.48
CA PHE A 380 -44.47 -61.49 -33.97
C PHE A 380 -43.20 -62.13 -33.39
N GLY A 381 -43.22 -63.27 -32.70
CA GLY A 381 -44.28 -64.23 -32.44
C GLY A 381 -43.67 -65.64 -32.36
N LEU A 382 -43.92 -66.33 -31.24
CA LEU A 382 -43.96 -67.80 -31.07
C LEU A 382 -42.66 -68.61 -31.27
N GLY A 383 -42.27 -69.33 -30.21
CA GLY A 383 -41.22 -70.35 -30.25
C GLY A 383 -41.15 -71.19 -28.98
N ALA A 384 -42.02 -72.18 -28.89
CA ALA A 384 -42.23 -73.14 -27.81
C ALA A 384 -40.98 -73.76 -27.11
N ARG A 385 -41.03 -73.76 -25.77
CA ARG A 385 -41.03 -74.95 -24.90
C ARG A 385 -39.85 -75.96 -25.00
N ARG A 386 -39.17 -76.09 -23.84
CA ARG A 386 -39.04 -77.31 -22.99
C ARG A 386 -37.68 -78.04 -22.94
N ARG A 387 -37.36 -78.44 -21.70
CA ARG A 387 -36.42 -79.46 -21.18
C ARG A 387 -35.01 -78.90 -20.89
N ARG A 388 -34.40 -79.12 -19.73
CA ARG A 388 -34.69 -79.99 -18.58
C ARG A 388 -33.98 -79.40 -17.37
#